data_AF-A0A0G1F962-F1
#
_entry.id   AF-A0A0G1F962-F1
#
_cell.length_a   1.000
_cell.length_b   1.000
_cell.length_c   1.000
_cell.angle_alpha   90.00
_cell.angle_beta   90.00
_cell.angle_gamma   90.00
#
_symmetry.space_group_name_H-M   'P 1'
#
loop_
_entity.id
_entity.type
_entity.pdbx_description
1 polymer ?
#
loop_
_entity_poly.entity_id
_entity_poly.type
_entity_poly.pdbx_seq_one_letter_code
_entity_poly.pdbx_strand_id
1 'polypeptide(L)'
;MTERISSRFKDRSRFPLNNAIYTPGGVHIADRPDISLLQFAIEGLETYHASLGRYEYTDQHPVLGLNLPMSKVERTIGLVRLPEISINVSSKLIPFYKDLMSKYCQGGENPESFGETAYIDADLIQLIHERVNIGRFVAEVKGRNDPSIYGLSTDEEILAKLRDREREEALIGKVRDSAQTYQYNPDMAEEAFRWMIDRTIDIEIAYIRQGHTPDRNLA
;
A
#
# COMPACT_ATOMS: atom_id res chain seq x y z
N MET A 1 8.86 6.80 -4.68
CA MET A 1 8.05 6.01 -3.72
C MET A 1 8.91 5.07 -2.90
N THR A 2 9.75 4.23 -3.54
CA THR A 2 10.74 3.35 -2.86
C THR A 2 11.53 4.05 -1.76
N GLU A 3 12.19 5.17 -2.06
CA GLU A 3 13.00 5.90 -1.06
C GLU A 3 12.17 6.41 0.13
N ARG A 4 10.94 6.89 -0.13
CA ARG A 4 10.02 7.34 0.94
C ARG A 4 9.69 6.19 1.89
N ILE A 5 9.38 5.01 1.36
CA ILE A 5 9.11 3.80 2.15
C ILE A 5 10.37 3.40 2.94
N SER A 6 11.53 3.32 2.29
CA SER A 6 12.79 2.94 2.96
C SER A 6 13.17 3.91 4.08
N SER A 7 13.00 5.22 3.86
CA SER A 7 13.22 6.23 4.90
C SER A 7 12.22 6.10 6.04
N ARG A 8 10.98 5.68 5.75
CA ARG A 8 9.97 5.52 6.80
C ARG A 8 10.17 4.25 7.62
N PHE A 9 10.66 3.17 7.01
CA PHE A 9 11.13 2.00 7.74
C PHE A 9 12.28 2.32 8.69
N LYS A 10 13.20 3.19 8.29
CA LYS A 10 14.25 3.71 9.19
C LYS A 10 13.67 4.46 10.39
N ASP A 11 12.65 5.30 10.19
CA ASP A 11 12.00 5.98 11.32
C ASP A 11 11.33 4.96 12.25
N ARG A 12 10.65 3.95 11.67
CA ARG A 12 9.98 2.90 12.44
C ARG A 12 10.94 2.02 13.24
N SER A 13 12.13 1.74 12.70
CA SER A 13 13.12 0.87 13.34
C SER A 13 13.71 1.44 14.62
N ARG A 14 13.42 2.69 14.96
CA ARG A 14 13.85 3.35 16.22
C ARG A 14 12.96 3.01 17.41
N PHE A 15 11.81 2.39 17.18
CA PHE A 15 10.84 2.07 18.21
C PHE A 15 10.77 0.56 18.44
N PRO A 16 10.47 0.10 19.67
CA PRO A 16 10.17 -1.31 19.89
C PRO A 16 8.87 -1.71 19.17
N LEU A 17 8.51 -2.98 19.26
CA LEU A 17 7.32 -3.53 18.61
C LEU A 17 6.05 -2.76 19.04
N ASN A 18 5.94 -2.41 20.31
CA ASN A 18 4.76 -1.71 20.86
C ASN A 18 3.46 -2.48 20.55
N ASN A 19 3.40 -3.76 20.91
CA ASN A 19 2.34 -4.67 20.49
C ASN A 19 0.94 -4.20 20.91
N ALA A 20 0.83 -3.43 22.00
CA ALA A 20 -0.42 -2.82 22.44
C ALA A 20 -1.11 -2.00 21.34
N ILE A 21 -0.36 -1.31 20.45
CA ILE A 21 -0.95 -0.43 19.43
C ILE A 21 -1.69 -1.20 18.34
N TYR A 22 -1.38 -2.49 18.15
CA TYR A 22 -1.99 -3.36 17.13
C TYR A 22 -3.21 -4.13 17.63
N THR A 23 -3.49 -4.05 18.93
CA THR A 23 -4.50 -4.85 19.62
C THR A 23 -5.72 -3.97 19.92
N PRO A 24 -6.94 -4.36 19.51
CA PRO A 24 -8.16 -3.67 19.92
C PRO A 24 -8.24 -3.55 21.45
N GLY A 25 -8.48 -2.33 21.94
CA GLY A 25 -8.49 -2.03 23.38
C GLY A 25 -7.12 -2.10 24.08
N GLY A 26 -6.03 -2.38 23.35
CA GLY A 26 -4.67 -2.41 23.91
C GLY A 26 -4.15 -1.04 24.36
N VAL A 27 -4.67 0.02 23.74
CA VAL A 27 -4.51 1.42 24.19
C VAL A 27 -5.90 2.01 24.35
N HIS A 28 -6.16 2.67 25.47
CA HIS A 28 -7.46 3.27 25.72
C HIS A 28 -7.70 4.47 24.80
N ILE A 29 -8.75 4.38 23.99
CA ILE A 29 -9.25 5.48 23.14
C ILE A 29 -10.66 5.81 23.64
N ALA A 30 -10.87 7.06 24.03
CA ALA A 30 -12.16 7.53 24.52
C ALA A 30 -13.27 7.23 23.50
N ASP A 31 -14.39 6.69 23.99
CA ASP A 31 -15.59 6.35 23.20
C ASP A 31 -15.39 5.33 22.06
N ARG A 32 -14.21 4.72 21.94
CA ARG A 32 -13.87 3.74 20.89
C ARG A 32 -13.06 2.55 21.46
N PRO A 33 -13.61 1.76 22.39
CA PRO A 33 -12.86 0.68 23.06
C PRO A 33 -12.53 -0.50 22.12
N ASP A 34 -13.28 -0.68 21.03
CA ASP A 34 -13.20 -1.86 20.16
C ASP A 34 -12.19 -1.75 19.02
N ILE A 35 -11.40 -0.67 18.96
CA ILE A 35 -10.39 -0.45 17.91
C ILE A 35 -8.98 -0.41 18.48
N SER A 36 -8.00 -0.69 17.63
CA SER A 36 -6.58 -0.54 17.97
C SER A 36 -6.11 0.89 17.72
N LEU A 37 -5.00 1.30 18.37
CA LEU A 37 -4.40 2.60 18.10
C LEU A 37 -3.92 2.74 16.66
N LEU A 38 -3.45 1.64 16.05
CA LEU A 38 -3.11 1.61 14.62
C LEU A 38 -4.32 1.93 13.73
N GLN A 39 -5.47 1.29 13.98
CA GLN A 39 -6.69 1.58 13.22
C GLN A 39 -7.09 3.04 13.38
N PHE A 40 -7.08 3.55 14.62
CA PHE A 40 -7.38 4.95 14.90
C PHE A 40 -6.44 5.91 14.14
N ALA A 41 -5.14 5.61 14.08
CA ALA A 41 -4.17 6.41 13.34
C ALA A 41 -4.42 6.38 11.83
N ILE A 42 -4.78 5.23 11.25
CA ILE A 42 -5.13 5.13 9.83
C ILE A 42 -6.40 5.93 9.53
N GLU A 43 -7.47 5.76 10.33
CA GLU A 43 -8.71 6.54 10.20
C GLU A 43 -8.44 8.05 10.26
N GLY A 44 -7.59 8.49 11.18
CA GLY A 44 -7.19 9.90 11.31
C GLY A 44 -6.43 10.44 10.09
N LEU A 45 -5.45 9.70 9.58
CA LEU A 45 -4.70 10.10 8.38
C LEU A 45 -5.58 10.13 7.14
N GLU A 46 -6.48 9.16 6.97
CA GLU A 46 -7.43 9.17 5.86
C GLU A 46 -8.41 10.32 5.95
N THR A 47 -8.93 10.60 7.14
CA THR A 47 -9.80 11.76 7.37
C THR A 47 -9.10 13.06 6.98
N TYR A 48 -7.84 13.22 7.37
CA TYR A 48 -7.02 14.37 6.97
C TYR A 48 -6.84 14.43 5.44
N HIS A 49 -6.42 13.33 4.81
CA HIS A 49 -6.25 13.26 3.36
C HIS A 49 -7.56 13.53 2.58
N ALA A 50 -8.68 12.99 3.06
CA ALA A 50 -10.01 13.18 2.48
C ALA A 50 -10.45 14.63 2.57
N SER A 51 -10.19 15.30 3.71
CA SER A 51 -10.52 16.72 3.89
C SER A 51 -9.79 17.64 2.89
N LEU A 52 -8.63 17.19 2.40
CA LEU A 52 -7.86 17.86 1.37
C LEU A 52 -8.32 17.50 -0.04
N GLY A 53 -9.24 16.53 -0.24
CA GLY A 53 -9.69 16.07 -1.56
C GLY A 53 -8.80 15.01 -2.19
N ARG A 54 -7.98 14.29 -1.40
CA ARG A 54 -7.07 13.25 -1.94
C ARG A 54 -7.84 12.15 -2.68
N TYR A 55 -8.94 11.68 -2.11
CA TYR A 55 -9.70 10.54 -2.64
C TYR A 55 -10.73 10.94 -3.72
N GLU A 56 -10.73 12.20 -4.16
CA GLU A 56 -11.45 12.61 -5.38
C GLU A 56 -10.71 12.21 -6.65
N TYR A 57 -9.39 11.98 -6.55
CA TYR A 57 -8.61 11.45 -7.65
C TYR A 57 -8.81 9.94 -7.79
N THR A 58 -9.09 9.49 -9.01
CA THR A 58 -9.46 8.09 -9.32
C THR A 58 -8.34 7.07 -9.08
N ASP A 59 -7.10 7.53 -9.00
CA ASP A 59 -5.90 6.73 -8.72
C ASP A 59 -5.52 6.71 -7.22
N GLN A 60 -6.26 7.42 -6.37
CA GLN A 60 -6.03 7.47 -4.93
C GLN A 60 -7.07 6.61 -4.19
N HIS A 61 -6.59 5.61 -3.47
CA HIS A 61 -7.45 4.66 -2.76
C HIS A 61 -7.19 4.71 -1.25
N PRO A 62 -8.21 4.83 -0.40
CA PRO A 62 -8.05 4.68 1.04
C PRO A 62 -7.75 3.21 1.38
N VAL A 63 -6.96 3.00 2.43
CA VAL A 63 -6.72 1.72 3.08
C VAL A 63 -7.99 1.21 3.77
N LEU A 64 -8.60 2.00 4.65
CA LEU A 64 -9.80 1.61 5.39
C LEU A 64 -11.08 2.19 4.78
N GLY A 65 -11.06 3.45 4.39
CA GLY A 65 -12.19 4.12 3.74
C GLY A 65 -13.38 4.36 4.67
N LEU A 66 -13.16 4.38 5.99
CA LEU A 66 -14.23 4.46 6.97
C LEU A 66 -14.64 5.92 7.21
N ASN A 67 -15.92 6.24 6.95
CA ASN A 67 -16.55 7.53 7.26
C ASN A 67 -15.75 8.76 6.78
N LEU A 68 -15.17 8.69 5.59
CA LEU A 68 -14.34 9.78 5.06
C LEU A 68 -15.17 11.05 4.85
N PRO A 69 -14.71 12.22 5.32
CA PRO A 69 -15.41 13.48 5.11
C PRO A 69 -15.38 13.88 3.63
N MET A 70 -16.40 14.62 3.21
CA MET A 70 -16.33 15.33 1.93
C MET A 70 -15.26 16.43 2.01
N SER A 71 -14.47 16.56 0.94
CA SER A 71 -13.53 17.67 0.80
C SER A 71 -14.28 19.00 0.74
N LYS A 72 -13.71 20.02 1.38
CA LYS A 72 -14.13 21.43 1.18
C LYS A 72 -13.18 22.18 0.26
N VAL A 73 -12.13 21.52 -0.21
CA VAL A 73 -11.12 22.07 -1.11
C VAL A 73 -11.56 21.79 -2.54
N GLU A 74 -11.85 22.84 -3.31
CA GLU A 74 -12.13 22.72 -4.74
C GLU A 74 -10.85 22.36 -5.50
N ARG A 75 -10.94 21.37 -6.40
CA ARG A 75 -9.80 20.89 -7.19
C ARG A 75 -10.14 20.79 -8.67
N THR A 76 -9.20 21.22 -9.50
CA THR A 76 -9.24 20.94 -10.94
C THR A 76 -8.74 19.52 -11.19
N ILE A 77 -9.66 18.59 -11.44
CA ILE A 77 -9.33 17.19 -11.72
C ILE A 77 -8.99 17.07 -13.21
N GLY A 78 -7.69 17.05 -13.54
CA GLY A 78 -7.19 16.91 -14.92
C GLY A 78 -6.72 15.49 -15.28
N LEU A 79 -6.97 14.49 -14.43
CA LEU A 79 -6.45 13.14 -14.64
C LEU A 79 -7.30 12.32 -15.61
N VAL A 80 -6.63 11.48 -16.39
CA VAL A 80 -7.27 10.43 -17.18
C VAL A 80 -8.02 9.51 -16.22
N ARG A 81 -9.34 9.44 -16.36
CA ARG A 81 -10.18 8.54 -15.58
C ARG A 81 -9.81 7.09 -15.95
N LEU A 82 -9.17 6.40 -15.02
CA LEU A 82 -9.00 4.95 -15.13
C LEU A 82 -10.37 4.28 -14.94
N PRO A 83 -10.64 3.16 -15.63
CA PRO A 83 -11.71 2.25 -15.28
C PRO A 83 -11.77 2.00 -13.77
N GLU A 84 -12.97 2.14 -13.21
CA GLU A 84 -13.20 1.95 -11.78
C GLU A 84 -13.32 0.47 -11.48
N ILE A 85 -12.17 -0.16 -11.27
CA ILE A 85 -12.06 -1.60 -11.02
C ILE A 85 -11.96 -1.82 -9.50
N SER A 86 -12.89 -2.56 -8.91
CA SER A 86 -12.83 -2.85 -7.48
C SER A 86 -11.81 -3.96 -7.20
N ILE A 87 -10.68 -3.59 -6.58
CA ILE A 87 -9.62 -4.54 -6.18
C ILE A 87 -9.34 -4.26 -4.70
N ASN A 88 -9.65 -5.21 -3.83
CA ASN A 88 -9.45 -5.08 -2.39
C ASN A 88 -8.01 -5.45 -2.02
N VAL A 89 -7.15 -4.44 -1.89
CA VAL A 89 -5.75 -4.57 -1.49
C VAL A 89 -5.62 -4.67 0.03
N SER A 90 -6.41 -3.90 0.77
CA SER A 90 -6.26 -3.66 2.20
C SER A 90 -6.42 -4.91 3.06
N SER A 91 -7.25 -5.86 2.62
CA SER A 91 -7.53 -7.12 3.34
C SER A 91 -6.26 -7.93 3.67
N LYS A 92 -5.24 -7.88 2.80
CA LYS A 92 -3.96 -8.59 3.00
C LYS A 92 -2.88 -7.70 3.60
N LEU A 93 -2.98 -6.38 3.43
CA LEU A 93 -1.93 -5.44 3.79
C LEU A 93 -1.72 -5.33 5.30
N ILE A 94 -2.78 -5.07 6.08
CA ILE A 94 -2.64 -4.88 7.53
C ILE A 94 -2.13 -6.16 8.22
N PRO A 95 -2.65 -7.37 7.93
CA PRO A 95 -2.10 -8.61 8.48
C PRO A 95 -0.63 -8.82 8.12
N PHE A 96 -0.26 -8.60 6.87
CA PHE A 96 1.14 -8.69 6.42
C PHE A 96 2.04 -7.71 7.18
N TYR A 97 1.61 -6.46 7.30
CA TYR A 97 2.40 -5.43 7.98
C TYR A 97 2.62 -5.75 9.45
N LYS A 98 1.59 -6.23 10.16
CA LYS A 98 1.70 -6.67 11.55
C LYS A 98 2.68 -7.83 11.70
N ASP A 99 2.61 -8.82 10.82
CA ASP A 99 3.54 -9.95 10.79
C ASP A 99 4.99 -9.47 10.55
N LEU A 100 5.19 -8.60 9.55
CA LEU A 100 6.49 -7.98 9.26
C LEU A 100 7.07 -7.26 10.48
N MET A 101 6.28 -6.42 11.16
CA MET A 101 6.75 -5.72 12.36
C MET A 101 7.08 -6.70 13.49
N SER A 102 6.26 -7.74 13.70
CA SER A 102 6.50 -8.75 14.73
C SER A 102 7.78 -9.56 14.52
N LYS A 103 8.17 -9.79 13.26
CA LYS A 103 9.39 -10.51 12.89
C LYS A 103 10.66 -9.70 13.10
N TYR A 104 10.64 -8.41 12.76
CA TYR A 104 11.86 -7.62 12.60
C TYR A 104 12.04 -6.48 13.60
N CYS A 105 10.98 -6.02 14.27
CA CYS A 105 11.11 -5.02 15.34
C CYS A 105 11.60 -5.67 16.64
N GLN A 106 12.37 -4.92 17.42
CA GLN A 106 12.75 -5.36 18.76
C GLN A 106 11.49 -5.55 19.62
N GLY A 107 11.34 -6.70 20.26
CA GLY A 107 10.23 -6.94 21.18
C GLY A 107 10.23 -5.97 22.37
N GLY A 108 9.05 -5.67 22.88
CA GLY A 108 8.86 -4.79 24.05
C GLY A 108 7.82 -3.71 23.83
N GLU A 109 7.58 -2.95 24.89
CA GLU A 109 6.64 -1.84 24.95
C GLU A 109 7.35 -0.59 25.45
N ASN A 110 7.05 0.54 24.84
CA ASN A 110 7.38 1.87 25.33
C ASN A 110 6.14 2.77 25.19
N PRO A 111 5.28 2.85 26.23
CA PRO A 111 4.01 3.58 26.19
C PRO A 111 4.14 5.05 25.80
N GLU A 112 5.25 5.70 26.15
CA GLU A 112 5.52 7.10 25.77
C GLU A 112 5.60 7.29 24.25
N SER A 113 5.93 6.22 23.52
CA SER A 113 6.12 6.23 22.06
C SER A 113 4.95 5.67 21.25
N PHE A 114 3.84 5.28 21.90
CA PHE A 114 2.72 4.62 21.21
C PHE A 114 2.11 5.49 20.11
N GLY A 115 1.95 6.79 20.37
CA GLY A 115 1.41 7.73 19.38
C GLY A 115 2.31 7.87 18.15
N GLU A 116 3.61 8.01 18.36
CA GLU A 116 4.59 8.16 17.27
C GLU A 116 4.70 6.87 16.45
N THR A 117 4.73 5.72 17.12
CA THR A 117 4.77 4.41 16.46
C THR A 117 3.51 4.19 15.62
N ALA A 118 2.33 4.46 16.18
CA ALA A 118 1.07 4.31 15.46
C ALA A 118 0.97 5.23 14.24
N TYR A 119 1.46 6.47 14.36
CA TYR A 119 1.51 7.40 13.22
C TYR A 119 2.47 6.92 12.12
N ILE A 120 3.68 6.50 12.48
CA ILE A 120 4.68 6.01 11.52
C ILE A 120 4.16 4.76 10.81
N ASP A 121 3.54 3.83 11.55
CA ASP A 121 2.96 2.61 10.99
C ASP A 121 1.80 2.92 10.05
N ALA A 122 0.89 3.81 10.44
CA ALA A 122 -0.21 4.24 9.59
C ALA A 122 0.30 4.89 8.29
N ASP A 123 1.33 5.72 8.38
CA ASP A 123 1.96 6.35 7.20
C ASP A 123 2.68 5.33 6.31
N LEU A 124 3.39 4.35 6.89
CA LEU A 124 3.99 3.24 6.13
C LEU A 124 2.93 2.41 5.40
N ILE A 125 1.84 2.06 6.08
CA ILE A 125 0.73 1.32 5.47
C ILE A 125 0.13 2.12 4.31
N GLN A 126 -0.06 3.44 4.45
CA GLN A 126 -0.53 4.29 3.35
C GLN A 126 0.44 4.31 2.16
N LEU A 127 1.75 4.46 2.42
CA LEU A 127 2.76 4.45 1.36
C LEU A 127 2.85 3.10 0.64
N ILE A 128 2.74 1.99 1.37
CA ILE A 128 2.72 0.64 0.80
C ILE A 128 1.45 0.44 -0.02
N HIS A 129 0.29 0.87 0.49
CA HIS A 129 -0.99 0.79 -0.20
C HIS A 129 -0.96 1.59 -1.53
N GLU A 130 -0.42 2.81 -1.50
CA GLU A 130 -0.21 3.62 -2.69
C GLU A 130 0.72 2.92 -3.70
N ARG A 131 1.81 2.30 -3.20
CA ARG A 131 2.79 1.60 -4.03
C ARG A 131 2.22 0.41 -4.76
N VAL A 132 1.40 -0.39 -4.13
CA VAL A 132 0.83 -1.56 -4.82
C VAL A 132 -0.29 -1.13 -5.77
N ASN A 133 -1.08 -0.12 -5.41
CA ASN A 133 -2.16 0.38 -6.28
C ASN A 133 -1.66 1.05 -7.56
N ILE A 134 -0.40 1.49 -7.63
CA ILE A 134 0.19 1.94 -8.90
C ILE A 134 0.10 0.87 -10.01
N GLY A 135 -0.01 -0.41 -9.63
CA GLY A 135 -0.23 -1.53 -10.54
C GLY A 135 -1.42 -1.34 -11.47
N ARG A 136 -2.48 -0.61 -11.04
CA ARG A 136 -3.64 -0.28 -11.88
C ARG A 136 -3.22 0.55 -13.10
N PHE A 137 -2.45 1.60 -12.87
CA PHE A 137 -1.94 2.47 -13.93
C PHE A 137 -0.88 1.75 -14.78
N VAL A 138 -0.01 0.95 -14.16
CA VAL A 138 0.99 0.15 -14.87
C VAL A 138 0.31 -0.84 -15.82
N ALA A 139 -0.74 -1.52 -15.37
CA ALA A 139 -1.54 -2.43 -16.18
C ALA A 139 -2.21 -1.72 -17.35
N GLU A 140 -2.81 -0.54 -17.13
CA GLU A 140 -3.39 0.27 -18.20
C GLU A 140 -2.35 0.62 -19.28
N VAL A 141 -1.16 1.08 -18.88
CA VAL A 141 -0.09 1.42 -19.82
C VAL A 141 0.41 0.18 -20.57
N LYS A 142 0.63 -0.94 -19.87
CA LYS A 142 1.07 -2.19 -20.49
C LYS A 142 0.03 -2.73 -21.47
N GLY A 143 -1.25 -2.71 -21.11
CA GLY A 143 -2.34 -3.17 -21.97
C GLY A 143 -2.58 -2.27 -23.19
N ARG A 144 -2.34 -0.96 -23.09
CA ARG A 144 -2.34 -0.06 -24.27
C ARG A 144 -1.17 -0.34 -25.21
N ASN A 145 0.01 -0.64 -24.66
CA ASN A 145 1.22 -0.91 -25.45
C ASN A 145 1.23 -2.31 -26.08
N ASP A 146 0.65 -3.30 -25.40
CA ASP A 146 0.47 -4.67 -25.92
C ASP A 146 -0.97 -5.15 -25.67
N PRO A 147 -1.91 -4.80 -26.56
CA PRO A 147 -3.31 -5.22 -26.43
C PRO A 147 -3.51 -6.75 -26.47
N SER A 148 -2.53 -7.53 -26.93
CA SER A 148 -2.65 -8.99 -26.93
C SER A 148 -2.72 -9.58 -25.52
N ILE A 149 -2.30 -8.85 -24.49
CA ILE A 149 -2.37 -9.29 -23.09
C ILE A 149 -3.81 -9.56 -22.63
N TYR A 150 -4.79 -8.85 -23.21
CA TYR A 150 -6.21 -9.05 -22.89
C TYR A 150 -6.77 -10.36 -23.47
N GLY A 151 -6.12 -10.94 -24.48
CA GLY A 151 -6.54 -12.21 -25.10
C GLY A 151 -5.95 -13.46 -24.45
N LEU A 152 -5.14 -13.32 -23.39
CA LEU A 152 -4.51 -14.46 -22.70
C LEU A 152 -5.53 -15.21 -21.85
N SER A 153 -5.45 -16.55 -21.84
CA SER A 153 -6.47 -17.40 -21.24
C SER A 153 -6.22 -17.61 -19.75
N THR A 154 -4.97 -17.59 -19.30
CA THR A 154 -4.57 -17.94 -17.93
C THR A 154 -3.79 -16.82 -17.24
N ASP A 155 -3.85 -16.77 -15.91
CA ASP A 155 -3.16 -15.73 -15.13
C ASP A 155 -1.64 -15.96 -15.19
N GLU A 156 -1.20 -17.20 -15.38
CA GLU A 156 0.19 -17.60 -15.61
C GLU A 156 0.76 -16.99 -16.90
N GLU A 157 -0.03 -16.96 -17.98
CA GLU A 157 0.37 -16.32 -19.24
C GLU A 157 0.49 -14.80 -19.08
N ILE A 158 -0.45 -14.17 -18.38
CA ILE A 158 -0.40 -12.72 -18.09
C ILE A 158 0.82 -12.42 -17.22
N LEU A 159 1.00 -13.17 -16.14
CA LEU A 159 2.14 -13.06 -15.23
C LEU A 159 3.48 -13.15 -16.00
N ALA A 160 3.62 -14.12 -16.90
CA ALA A 160 4.83 -14.30 -17.69
C ALA A 160 5.16 -13.07 -18.56
N LYS A 161 4.14 -12.34 -19.03
CA LYS A 161 4.33 -11.06 -19.76
C LYS A 161 4.61 -9.87 -18.85
N LEU A 162 4.01 -9.85 -17.66
CA LEU A 162 4.13 -8.71 -16.74
C LEU A 162 5.45 -8.71 -15.97
N ARG A 163 5.98 -9.89 -15.68
CA ARG A 163 7.09 -10.11 -14.76
C ARG A 163 8.44 -9.85 -15.39
N ASP A 164 9.27 -9.06 -14.70
CA ASP A 164 10.64 -8.78 -15.10
C ASP A 164 11.56 -9.07 -13.90
N ARG A 165 12.06 -10.31 -13.85
CA ARG A 165 12.87 -10.81 -12.73
C ARG A 165 14.17 -10.03 -12.57
N GLU A 166 14.78 -9.57 -13.67
CA GLU A 166 16.02 -8.81 -13.60
C GLU A 166 15.79 -7.46 -12.91
N ARG A 167 14.71 -6.76 -13.29
CA ARG A 167 14.33 -5.50 -12.64
C ARG A 167 13.89 -5.69 -11.19
N GLU A 168 13.19 -6.78 -10.88
CA GLU A 168 12.79 -7.13 -9.52
C GLU A 168 14.01 -7.32 -8.61
N GLU A 169 14.95 -8.18 -8.99
CA GLU A 169 16.15 -8.44 -8.19
C GLU A 169 17.05 -7.20 -8.10
N ALA A 170 17.14 -6.40 -9.17
CA ALA A 170 17.86 -5.11 -9.12
C ALA A 170 17.22 -4.12 -8.14
N LEU A 171 15.88 -4.09 -8.04
CA LEU A 171 15.18 -3.29 -7.04
C LEU A 171 15.44 -3.83 -5.63
N ILE A 172 15.41 -5.16 -5.44
CA ILE A 172 15.69 -5.79 -4.14
C ILE A 172 17.12 -5.46 -3.66
N GLY A 173 18.13 -5.57 -4.54
CA GLY A 173 19.50 -5.17 -4.21
C GLY A 173 19.56 -3.71 -3.72
N LYS A 174 18.96 -2.78 -4.47
CA LYS A 174 18.93 -1.35 -4.09
C LYS A 174 18.27 -1.07 -2.75
N VAL A 175 17.16 -1.75 -2.43
CA VAL A 175 16.48 -1.53 -1.14
C VAL A 175 17.25 -2.13 0.02
N ARG A 176 17.94 -3.26 -0.17
CA ARG A 176 18.86 -3.83 0.83
C ARG A 176 20.03 -2.90 1.09
N ASP A 177 20.67 -2.36 0.05
CA ASP A 177 21.78 -1.39 0.18
C ASP A 177 21.32 -0.11 0.90
N SER A 178 20.10 0.36 0.57
CA SER A 178 19.49 1.50 1.24
C SER A 178 19.21 1.22 2.72
N ALA A 179 18.75 0.02 3.06
CA ALA A 179 18.50 -0.40 4.43
C ALA A 179 19.78 -0.44 5.26
N GLN A 180 20.87 -0.98 4.69
CA GLN A 180 22.20 -0.96 5.31
C GLN A 180 22.68 0.48 5.54
N THR A 181 22.54 1.35 4.54
CA THR A 181 22.90 2.77 4.64
C THR A 181 22.10 3.49 5.73
N TYR A 182 20.82 3.17 5.87
CA TYR A 182 19.93 3.73 6.88
C TYR A 182 20.01 3.03 8.25
N GLN A 183 20.79 1.95 8.35
CA GLN A 183 21.02 1.19 9.58
C GLN A 183 19.76 0.55 10.17
N TYR A 184 18.89 0.00 9.32
CA TYR A 184 17.81 -0.89 9.73
C TYR A 184 17.94 -2.26 9.05
N ASN A 185 17.18 -3.25 9.53
CA ASN A 185 17.29 -4.63 9.07
C ASN A 185 17.03 -4.77 7.54
N PRO A 186 18.02 -5.20 6.73
CA PRO A 186 17.86 -5.36 5.28
C PRO A 186 16.85 -6.43 4.88
N ASP A 187 16.66 -7.47 5.69
CA ASP A 187 15.72 -8.56 5.42
C ASP A 187 14.27 -8.10 5.60
N MET A 188 14.03 -7.17 6.55
CA MET A 188 12.73 -6.49 6.66
C MET A 188 12.39 -5.71 5.39
N ALA A 189 13.36 -4.97 4.85
CA ALA A 189 13.19 -4.26 3.58
C ALA A 189 12.93 -5.22 2.43
N GLU A 190 13.73 -6.27 2.30
CA GLU A 190 13.55 -7.26 1.23
C GLU A 190 12.16 -7.90 1.30
N GLU A 191 11.72 -8.40 2.46
CA GLU A 191 10.42 -9.03 2.62
C GLU A 191 9.27 -8.06 2.29
N ALA A 192 9.34 -6.81 2.76
CA ALA A 192 8.39 -5.76 2.42
C ALA A 192 8.31 -5.51 0.92
N PHE A 193 9.46 -5.36 0.25
CA PHE A 193 9.49 -5.04 -1.17
C PHE A 193 9.12 -6.21 -2.07
N ARG A 194 9.47 -7.44 -1.71
CA ARG A 194 8.99 -8.64 -2.40
C ARG A 194 7.48 -8.76 -2.32
N TRP A 195 6.90 -8.59 -1.12
CA TRP A 195 5.45 -8.59 -0.96
C TRP A 195 4.78 -7.48 -1.80
N MET A 196 5.35 -6.27 -1.82
CA MET A 196 4.82 -5.17 -2.64
C MET A 196 4.88 -5.47 -4.14
N ILE A 197 5.97 -6.08 -4.63
CA ILE A 197 6.10 -6.50 -6.03
C ILE A 197 5.00 -7.50 -6.37
N ASP A 198 4.87 -8.57 -5.58
CA ASP A 198 3.88 -9.63 -5.82
C ASP A 198 2.45 -9.07 -5.81
N ARG A 199 2.13 -8.20 -4.84
CA ARG A 199 0.80 -7.55 -4.77
C ARG A 199 0.56 -6.57 -5.90
N THR A 200 1.58 -5.87 -6.38
CA THR A 200 1.46 -5.01 -7.56
C THR A 200 1.09 -5.84 -8.79
N ILE A 201 1.75 -6.98 -8.97
CA ILE A 201 1.48 -7.90 -10.08
C ILE A 201 0.07 -8.50 -9.98
N ASP A 202 -0.37 -8.92 -8.78
CA ASP A 202 -1.74 -9.41 -8.57
C ASP A 202 -2.79 -8.35 -8.99
N ILE A 203 -2.53 -7.08 -8.65
CA ILE A 203 -3.38 -5.95 -9.04
C ILE A 203 -3.34 -5.76 -10.56
N GLU A 204 -2.17 -5.86 -11.18
CA GLU A 204 -2.04 -5.73 -12.64
C GLU A 204 -2.84 -6.83 -13.37
N ILE A 205 -2.73 -8.09 -12.93
CA ILE A 205 -3.50 -9.22 -13.48
C ILE A 205 -5.00 -8.97 -13.29
N ALA A 206 -5.44 -8.67 -12.07
CA ALA A 206 -6.85 -8.42 -11.77
C ALA A 206 -7.41 -7.25 -12.60
N TYR A 207 -6.61 -6.20 -12.80
CA TYR A 207 -6.97 -5.05 -13.64
C TYR A 207 -7.11 -5.46 -15.11
N ILE A 208 -6.16 -6.20 -15.67
CA ILE A 208 -6.22 -6.67 -17.07
C ILE A 208 -7.44 -7.57 -17.31
N ARG A 209 -7.74 -8.47 -16.36
CA ARG A 209 -8.90 -9.36 -16.42
C ARG A 209 -10.23 -8.60 -16.43
N GLN A 210 -10.36 -7.59 -15.58
CA GLN A 210 -11.58 -6.81 -15.44
C GLN A 210 -11.70 -5.70 -16.49
N GLY A 211 -10.57 -5.20 -17.01
CA GLY A 211 -10.51 -4.19 -18.07
C GLY A 211 -10.98 -4.69 -19.44
N HIS A 212 -11.11 -6.01 -19.62
CA HIS A 212 -11.71 -6.59 -20.82
C HIS A 212 -13.24 -6.64 -20.72
N THR A 213 -13.88 -5.47 -20.75
CA THR A 213 -15.20 -5.41 -21.40
C THR A 213 -14.91 -5.04 -22.86
N PRO A 214 -15.09 -5.94 -23.84
CA PRO A 214 -14.92 -5.56 -25.23
C PRO A 214 -15.87 -4.40 -25.51
N ASP A 215 -15.31 -3.26 -25.93
CA ASP A 215 -16.08 -2.12 -26.41
C ASP A 215 -16.88 -2.58 -27.64
N ARG A 216 -18.08 -3.11 -27.40
CA ARG A 216 -19.19 -2.98 -28.33
C ARG A 216 -19.57 -1.51 -28.30
N ASN A 217 -18.87 -0.68 -29.08
CA ASN A 217 -19.35 0.56 -29.71
C ASN A 217 -18.20 1.52 -30.03
N LEU A 218 -17.35 1.13 -30.97
CA LEU A 218 -16.76 2.08 -31.92
C LEU A 218 -16.99 1.50 -33.32
N ALA A 219 -18.21 1.71 -33.81
CA ALA A 219 -18.61 1.61 -35.22
C ALA A 219 -19.16 2.98 -35.62
#